data_AF-A0A2G4FQ30-F1
#
_entry.id   AF-A0A2G4FQ30-F1
#
_cell.length_a   1.000
_cell.length_b   1.000
_cell.length_c   1.000
_cell.angle_alpha   90.00
_cell.angle_beta   90.00
_cell.angle_gamma   90.00
#
_symmetry.space_group_name_H-M   'P 1'
#
loop_
_entity.id
_entity.type
_entity.pdbx_description
1 polymer ?
#
loop_
_entity_poly.entity_id
_entity_poly.type
_entity_poly.pdbx_seq_one_letter_code
_entity_poly.pdbx_strand_id
1 'polypeptide(L)'
;IIEIKRSQEKEKSLMMFVPPAYHMDTGMNMKMGEVAAVRKGSPAEKAGVQMGDRIASIEIIPEGKEAKKFSLDSFNPIQLPDALAKQAGTSGNCTITLTVGRRNNTTHEALVMIPLPPVNWDRSFDGNLEEPVKPASPLSIPQLGIAFRVENTILSIKEKSPAQEAGAKIFDVIEQARFARIDRKTNTEVWDKWTELKSWRGTQQVFDQWAFAYAMLQERDLHKIQLKVRRTGEPNLVELAPIVATQDQAWPSPELGLRLISDFVMQKADSIVEAVEFGTNDTIKSIRSMYQNLASLMSGRISTDSLGGPIEIASQTFSAAEDPFALILFLGMISLNLAVVNFLPIPMLDGGHMVFLIYEKLRGKPASDAVMATATYLGLAIVLSLMAFVFYLDIKRRFF
;
A
#
# COMPACT_ATOMS: atom_id res chain seq x y z
N ILE A 1 15.13 -27.48 0.90
CA ILE A 1 16.23 -27.66 -0.10
C ILE A 1 15.68 -27.11 -1.41
N ILE A 2 16.39 -26.18 -2.04
CA ILE A 2 15.96 -25.59 -3.32
C ILE A 2 16.93 -26.04 -4.41
N GLU A 3 16.39 -26.42 -5.57
CA GLU A 3 17.15 -26.74 -6.77
C GLU A 3 17.23 -25.48 -7.64
N ILE A 4 18.45 -24.99 -7.89
CA ILE A 4 18.67 -23.80 -8.72
C ILE A 4 19.22 -24.26 -10.08
N LYS A 5 18.54 -23.89 -11.18
CA LYS A 5 19.02 -24.07 -12.55
C LYS A 5 19.62 -22.77 -13.07
N ARG A 6 20.90 -22.77 -13.47
CA ARG A 6 21.55 -21.61 -14.11
C ARG A 6 21.47 -21.74 -15.63
N SER A 7 21.08 -20.66 -16.29
CA SER A 7 20.80 -20.64 -17.74
C SER A 7 22.05 -20.68 -18.65
N GLN A 8 23.26 -20.46 -18.13
CA GLN A 8 24.44 -20.20 -19.00
C GLN A 8 25.62 -21.16 -18.86
N GLU A 9 25.57 -22.16 -17.98
CA GLU A 9 26.55 -23.24 -17.96
C GLU A 9 25.83 -24.55 -17.65
N LYS A 10 26.15 -25.62 -18.41
CA LYS A 10 25.69 -27.01 -18.25
C LYS A 10 24.88 -27.23 -16.98
N GLU A 11 23.57 -27.46 -17.13
CA GLU A 11 22.58 -27.75 -16.07
C GLU A 11 23.21 -28.31 -14.79
N LYS A 12 23.68 -27.42 -13.92
CA LYS A 12 24.29 -27.77 -12.64
C LYS A 12 23.25 -27.44 -11.58
N SER A 13 22.48 -28.45 -11.21
CA SER A 13 21.56 -28.36 -10.08
C SER A 13 22.36 -28.22 -8.79
N LEU A 14 22.30 -27.04 -8.18
CA LEU A 14 22.89 -26.81 -6.86
C LEU A 14 21.82 -27.09 -5.81
N MET A 15 22.08 -28.02 -4.88
CA MET A 15 21.24 -28.20 -3.70
C MET A 15 21.65 -27.20 -2.63
N MET A 16 20.75 -26.26 -2.32
CA MET A 16 20.95 -25.30 -1.23
C MET A 16 20.02 -25.63 -0.06
N PHE A 17 20.60 -25.74 1.14
CA PHE A 17 19.84 -25.72 2.38
C PHE A 17 19.53 -24.28 2.74
N VAL A 18 18.24 -23.96 2.85
CA VAL A 18 17.76 -22.66 3.33
C VAL A 18 17.27 -22.90 4.76
N PRO A 19 17.93 -22.36 5.80
CA PRO A 19 17.45 -22.50 7.16
C PRO A 19 16.10 -21.78 7.32
N PRO A 20 15.27 -22.18 8.31
CA PRO A 20 14.08 -21.40 8.65
C PRO A 20 14.46 -19.95 8.96
N ALA A 21 13.72 -19.01 8.37
CA ALA A 21 13.83 -17.61 8.71
C ALA A 21 12.70 -17.20 9.63
N TYR A 22 12.97 -16.20 10.46
CA TYR A 22 12.05 -15.68 11.46
C TYR A 22 12.02 -14.16 11.35
N HIS A 23 10.88 -13.58 11.67
CA HIS A 23 10.75 -12.14 11.78
C HIS A 23 11.67 -11.60 12.87
N MET A 24 12.23 -10.42 12.61
CA MET A 24 13.09 -9.71 13.53
C MET A 24 12.23 -8.82 14.42
N ASP A 25 12.31 -9.05 15.72
CA ASP A 25 11.50 -8.36 16.72
C ASP A 25 12.37 -7.43 17.58
N THR A 26 11.82 -6.25 17.85
CA THR A 26 12.41 -5.27 18.79
C THR A 26 11.90 -5.48 20.22
N GLY A 27 10.78 -6.20 20.38
CA GLY A 27 10.05 -6.41 21.62
C GLY A 27 9.07 -5.29 21.97
N MET A 28 8.84 -4.32 21.08
CA MET A 28 7.80 -3.31 21.24
C MET A 28 6.48 -3.80 20.67
N ASN A 29 5.43 -3.75 21.48
CA ASN A 29 4.07 -3.93 21.02
C ASN A 29 3.43 -2.57 20.79
N MET A 30 2.95 -2.36 19.59
CA MET A 30 2.42 -1.07 19.18
C MET A 30 0.91 -0.99 19.36
N LYS A 31 0.42 0.22 19.50
CA LYS A 31 -1.01 0.46 19.62
C LYS A 31 -1.71 0.26 18.27
N MET A 32 -2.83 -0.46 18.31
CA MET A 32 -3.71 -0.65 17.15
C MET A 32 -4.34 0.68 16.72
N GLY A 33 -4.21 1.01 15.45
CA GLY A 33 -4.80 2.19 14.84
C GLY A 33 -6.18 1.93 14.23
N GLU A 34 -6.66 2.91 13.48
CA GLU A 34 -7.97 2.86 12.84
C GLU A 34 -7.95 2.05 11.54
N VAL A 35 -9.10 1.44 11.21
CA VAL A 35 -9.36 0.82 9.91
C VAL A 35 -9.31 1.92 8.86
N ALA A 36 -8.31 1.83 7.99
CA ALA A 36 -8.05 2.78 6.91
C ALA A 36 -8.90 2.48 5.67
N ALA A 37 -9.24 1.20 5.43
CA ALA A 37 -10.05 0.81 4.29
C ALA A 37 -10.76 -0.53 4.53
N VAL A 38 -11.91 -0.70 3.89
CA VAL A 38 -12.67 -1.96 3.84
C VAL A 38 -12.99 -2.25 2.37
N ARG A 39 -12.67 -3.47 1.92
CA ARG A 39 -12.91 -3.91 0.54
C ARG A 39 -14.39 -4.23 0.34
N LYS A 40 -14.98 -3.72 -0.74
CA LYS A 40 -16.36 -4.04 -1.12
C LYS A 40 -16.56 -5.54 -1.34
N GLY A 41 -17.66 -6.09 -0.82
CA GLY A 41 -18.02 -7.51 -0.87
C GLY A 41 -17.21 -8.41 0.06
N SER A 42 -16.27 -7.86 0.83
CA SER A 42 -15.42 -8.63 1.74
C SER A 42 -16.17 -9.18 2.95
N PRO A 43 -15.61 -10.19 3.65
CA PRO A 43 -16.14 -10.64 4.93
C PRO A 43 -16.33 -9.50 5.93
N ALA A 44 -15.36 -8.59 6.06
CA ALA A 44 -15.45 -7.50 7.01
C ALA A 44 -16.53 -6.47 6.65
N GLU A 45 -16.74 -6.15 5.37
CA GLU A 45 -17.86 -5.29 4.96
C GLU A 45 -19.20 -5.94 5.33
N LYS A 46 -19.35 -7.25 5.09
CA LYS A 46 -20.56 -8.01 5.45
C LYS A 46 -20.79 -8.08 6.96
N ALA A 47 -19.72 -8.11 7.75
CA ALA A 47 -19.77 -8.01 9.20
C ALA A 47 -20.17 -6.60 9.69
N GLY A 48 -20.05 -5.57 8.83
CA GLY A 48 -20.35 -4.19 9.18
C GLY A 48 -19.17 -3.39 9.73
N VAL A 49 -17.93 -3.80 9.44
CA VAL A 49 -16.72 -3.00 9.70
C VAL A 49 -16.76 -1.74 8.82
N GLN A 50 -16.40 -0.60 9.41
CA GLN A 50 -16.38 0.70 8.74
C GLN A 50 -14.99 1.33 8.81
N MET A 51 -14.70 2.22 7.86
CA MET A 51 -13.52 3.09 7.94
C MET A 51 -13.59 3.94 9.22
N GLY A 52 -12.48 4.05 9.93
CA GLY A 52 -12.40 4.75 11.23
C GLY A 52 -12.70 3.89 12.46
N ASP A 53 -13.19 2.66 12.29
CA ASP A 53 -13.31 1.71 13.40
C ASP A 53 -11.93 1.34 13.96
N ARG A 54 -11.86 1.02 15.25
CA ARG A 54 -10.66 0.41 15.85
C ARG A 54 -10.96 -1.03 16.22
N ILE A 55 -10.17 -1.97 15.72
CA ILE A 55 -10.38 -3.39 16.05
C ILE A 55 -9.85 -3.63 17.46
N ALA A 56 -10.72 -4.07 18.36
CA ALA A 56 -10.33 -4.34 19.75
C ALA A 56 -10.07 -5.82 20.01
N SER A 57 -10.84 -6.71 19.38
CA SER A 57 -10.53 -8.13 19.38
C SER A 57 -11.00 -8.84 18.13
N ILE A 58 -10.27 -9.88 17.74
CA ILE A 58 -10.67 -10.82 16.70
C ILE A 58 -10.67 -12.21 17.32
N GLU A 59 -11.78 -12.92 17.16
CA GLU A 59 -11.90 -14.33 17.49
C GLU A 59 -12.01 -15.14 16.21
N ILE A 60 -11.21 -16.20 16.12
CA ILE A 60 -11.15 -17.09 14.97
C ILE A 60 -11.41 -18.53 15.43
N ILE A 61 -12.32 -19.19 14.72
CA ILE A 61 -12.81 -20.53 15.05
C ILE A 61 -12.67 -21.39 13.78
N PRO A 62 -11.56 -22.10 13.62
CA PRO A 62 -11.41 -23.08 12.55
C PRO A 62 -12.31 -24.29 12.81
N GLU A 63 -12.84 -24.87 11.75
CA GLU A 63 -13.69 -26.06 11.83
C GLU A 63 -12.98 -27.21 12.56
N GLY A 64 -13.63 -27.74 13.60
CA GLY A 64 -13.09 -28.83 14.42
C GLY A 64 -11.91 -28.45 15.31
N LYS A 65 -11.61 -27.15 15.50
CA LYS A 65 -10.54 -26.67 16.39
C LYS A 65 -11.07 -25.69 17.44
N GLU A 66 -10.28 -25.46 18.48
CA GLU A 66 -10.58 -24.48 19.51
C GLU A 66 -10.56 -23.04 18.97
N ALA A 67 -11.47 -22.23 19.51
CA ALA A 67 -11.51 -20.79 19.26
C ALA A 67 -10.24 -20.13 19.81
N LYS A 68 -9.65 -19.22 19.03
CA LYS A 68 -8.56 -18.37 19.49
C LYS A 68 -8.97 -16.91 19.41
N LYS A 69 -8.86 -16.21 20.54
CA LYS A 69 -9.13 -14.77 20.64
C LYS A 69 -7.82 -13.98 20.72
N PHE A 70 -7.72 -12.95 19.90
CA PHE A 70 -6.66 -11.95 19.90
C PHE A 70 -7.22 -10.64 20.44
N SER A 71 -6.71 -10.19 21.59
CA SER A 71 -7.06 -8.89 22.18
C SER A 71 -6.00 -7.85 21.83
N LEU A 72 -6.39 -6.81 21.10
CA LEU A 72 -5.47 -5.83 20.53
C LEU A 72 -4.98 -4.77 21.54
N ASP A 73 -5.47 -4.83 22.78
CA ASP A 73 -4.91 -4.09 23.92
C ASP A 73 -3.59 -4.69 24.42
N SER A 74 -3.30 -5.94 24.07
CA SER A 74 -2.12 -6.68 24.52
C SER A 74 -1.35 -7.36 23.38
N PHE A 75 -1.99 -7.54 22.23
CA PHE A 75 -1.42 -8.23 21.08
C PHE A 75 -0.82 -7.22 20.10
N ASN A 76 0.38 -7.52 19.57
CA ASN A 76 1.03 -6.64 18.59
C ASN A 76 0.30 -6.69 17.24
N PRO A 77 -0.28 -5.57 16.77
CA PRO A 77 -1.08 -5.56 15.56
C PRO A 77 -0.30 -5.92 14.28
N ILE A 78 1.04 -5.80 14.28
CA ILE A 78 1.85 -6.23 13.12
C ILE A 78 1.80 -7.74 12.94
N GLN A 79 1.72 -8.51 14.03
CA GLN A 79 1.69 -9.98 13.97
C GLN A 79 0.31 -10.52 13.58
N LEU A 80 -0.72 -9.67 13.51
CA LEU A 80 -2.10 -10.09 13.40
C LEU A 80 -2.43 -10.83 12.10
N PRO A 81 -1.96 -10.38 10.91
CA PRO A 81 -2.20 -11.12 9.66
C PRO A 81 -1.66 -12.55 9.72
N ASP A 82 -0.39 -12.72 10.13
CA ASP A 82 0.25 -14.04 10.21
C ASP A 82 -0.37 -14.92 11.29
N ALA A 83 -0.69 -14.34 12.46
CA ALA A 83 -1.29 -15.09 13.56
C ALA A 83 -2.69 -15.63 13.20
N LEU A 84 -3.49 -14.84 12.48
CA LEU A 84 -4.79 -15.28 11.98
C LEU A 84 -4.63 -16.34 10.88
N ALA A 85 -3.74 -16.14 9.91
CA ALA A 85 -3.48 -17.11 8.86
C ALA A 85 -3.00 -18.46 9.41
N LYS A 86 -2.08 -18.43 10.39
CA LYS A 86 -1.59 -19.61 11.11
C LYS A 86 -2.72 -20.35 11.82
N GLN A 87 -3.62 -19.62 12.48
CA GLN A 87 -4.76 -20.22 13.19
C GLN A 87 -5.82 -20.78 12.22
N ALA A 88 -6.11 -20.08 11.12
CA ALA A 88 -7.01 -20.54 10.07
C ALA A 88 -6.52 -21.85 9.43
N GLY A 89 -5.19 -22.04 9.38
CA GLY A 89 -4.56 -23.17 8.72
C GLY A 89 -4.84 -23.21 7.22
N THR A 90 -4.49 -24.32 6.57
CA THR A 90 -4.52 -24.45 5.10
C THR A 90 -5.81 -25.05 4.54
N SER A 91 -6.75 -25.50 5.38
CA SER A 91 -7.98 -26.17 4.95
C SER A 91 -9.10 -26.10 6.00
N GLY A 92 -10.34 -26.37 5.57
CA GLY A 92 -11.54 -26.34 6.42
C GLY A 92 -12.21 -24.96 6.48
N ASN A 93 -13.47 -24.90 6.88
CA ASN A 93 -14.13 -23.60 7.08
C ASN A 93 -13.58 -22.91 8.33
N CYS A 94 -13.65 -21.58 8.34
CA CYS A 94 -13.16 -20.81 9.47
C CYS A 94 -14.09 -19.62 9.69
N THR A 95 -14.62 -19.52 10.91
CA THR A 95 -15.54 -18.46 11.33
C THR A 95 -14.77 -17.40 12.09
N ILE A 96 -15.03 -16.13 11.79
CA ILE A 96 -14.37 -14.97 12.38
C ILE A 96 -15.42 -14.07 13.01
N THR A 97 -15.17 -13.65 14.24
CA THR A 97 -15.98 -12.64 14.95
C THR A 97 -15.09 -11.47 15.32
N LEU A 98 -15.49 -10.25 14.95
CA LEU A 98 -14.77 -9.03 15.27
C LEU A 98 -15.50 -8.24 16.36
N THR A 99 -14.75 -7.58 17.24
CA THR A 99 -15.27 -6.52 18.10
C THR A 99 -14.56 -5.23 17.75
N VAL A 100 -15.34 -4.22 17.35
CA VAL A 100 -14.81 -2.91 16.93
C VAL A 100 -15.22 -1.82 17.90
N GLY A 101 -14.30 -0.92 18.21
CA GLY A 101 -14.58 0.36 18.85
C GLY A 101 -14.93 1.41 17.80
N ARG A 102 -16.15 1.95 17.85
CA ARG A 102 -16.62 3.00 16.92
C ARG A 102 -16.91 4.28 17.68
N ARG A 103 -16.43 5.42 17.17
CA ARG A 103 -16.77 6.74 17.74
C ARG A 103 -18.23 7.07 17.42
N ASN A 104 -19.00 7.44 18.43
CA ASN A 104 -20.35 7.95 18.21
C ASN A 104 -20.28 9.45 17.88
N ASN A 105 -20.77 9.84 16.70
CA ASN A 105 -20.77 11.24 16.23
C ASN A 105 -21.59 12.20 17.13
N THR A 106 -22.43 11.68 18.02
CA THR A 106 -23.29 12.51 18.89
C THR A 106 -22.70 12.86 20.26
N THR A 107 -21.74 12.09 20.80
CA THR A 107 -21.31 12.24 22.20
C THR A 107 -19.81 12.48 22.42
N HIS A 108 -18.99 12.50 21.36
CA HIS A 108 -17.58 12.94 21.38
C HIS A 108 -16.62 12.31 22.44
N GLU A 109 -17.01 11.32 23.25
CA GLU A 109 -16.20 10.96 24.42
C GLU A 109 -15.86 9.48 24.66
N ALA A 110 -16.41 8.50 23.92
CA ALA A 110 -15.91 7.12 24.04
C ALA A 110 -16.14 6.28 22.78
N LEU A 111 -15.21 5.34 22.52
CA LEU A 111 -15.43 4.26 21.56
C LEU A 111 -16.52 3.34 22.12
N VAL A 112 -17.61 3.19 21.38
CA VAL A 112 -18.61 2.17 21.68
C VAL A 112 -18.09 0.85 21.15
N MET A 113 -17.98 -0.15 22.02
CA MET A 113 -17.54 -1.49 21.66
C MET A 113 -18.71 -2.27 21.07
N ILE A 114 -18.59 -2.63 19.78
CA ILE A 114 -19.63 -3.27 18.99
C ILE A 114 -19.12 -4.65 18.57
N PRO A 115 -19.69 -5.76 19.11
CA PRO A 115 -19.47 -7.07 18.54
C PRO A 115 -20.20 -7.17 17.20
N LEU A 116 -19.49 -7.61 16.17
CA LEU A 116 -20.02 -7.76 14.82
C LEU A 116 -20.45 -9.21 14.56
N PRO A 117 -21.42 -9.45 13.66
CA PRO A 117 -21.83 -10.80 13.26
C PRO A 117 -20.66 -11.65 12.75
N PRO A 118 -20.70 -12.97 12.94
CA PRO A 118 -19.66 -13.87 12.46
C PRO A 118 -19.63 -13.91 10.92
N VAL A 119 -18.42 -14.00 10.36
CA VAL A 119 -18.18 -14.08 8.92
C VAL A 119 -17.16 -15.15 8.58
N ASN A 120 -17.20 -15.64 7.35
CA ASN A 120 -16.27 -16.67 6.88
C ASN A 120 -14.93 -16.05 6.46
N TRP A 121 -13.85 -16.72 6.81
CA TRP A 121 -12.50 -16.46 6.30
C TRP A 121 -12.45 -16.66 4.77
N ASP A 122 -12.00 -15.65 4.03
CA ASP A 122 -11.91 -15.74 2.58
C ASP A 122 -10.62 -16.43 2.12
N ARG A 123 -10.70 -17.75 1.94
CA ARG A 123 -9.58 -18.59 1.50
C ARG A 123 -9.05 -18.27 0.11
N SER A 124 -9.79 -17.55 -0.72
CA SER A 124 -9.27 -17.14 -2.05
C SER A 124 -8.07 -16.18 -1.94
N PHE A 125 -7.85 -15.63 -0.74
CA PHE A 125 -6.69 -14.80 -0.41
C PHE A 125 -5.66 -15.52 0.47
N ASP A 126 -5.78 -16.83 0.73
CA ASP A 126 -4.76 -17.57 1.49
C ASP A 126 -3.40 -17.47 0.79
N GLY A 127 -2.35 -17.14 1.55
CA GLY A 127 -1.01 -16.89 1.02
C GLY A 127 -0.77 -15.46 0.50
N ASN A 128 -1.81 -14.63 0.40
CA ASN A 128 -1.64 -13.19 0.17
C ASN A 128 -1.35 -12.49 1.51
N LEU A 129 -0.07 -12.26 1.77
CA LEU A 129 0.40 -11.34 2.80
C LEU A 129 0.92 -10.09 2.09
N GLU A 130 0.27 -8.97 2.32
CA GLU A 130 0.67 -7.70 1.71
C GLU A 130 1.56 -6.94 2.68
N GLU A 131 2.74 -6.54 2.21
CA GLU A 131 3.66 -5.71 2.99
C GLU A 131 3.42 -4.21 2.73
N PRO A 132 3.56 -3.36 3.77
CA PRO A 132 3.44 -1.92 3.61
C PRO A 132 4.66 -1.34 2.88
N VAL A 133 4.51 -1.02 1.59
CA VAL A 133 5.61 -0.57 0.71
C VAL A 133 5.92 0.94 0.82
N LYS A 134 4.93 1.76 1.20
CA LYS A 134 5.08 3.23 1.38
C LYS A 134 4.85 3.64 2.83
N PRO A 135 5.41 4.77 3.32
CA PRO A 135 5.21 5.25 4.69
C PRO A 135 3.76 5.33 5.14
N ALA A 136 2.85 5.77 4.26
CA ALA A 136 1.43 5.87 4.53
C ALA A 136 0.63 4.61 4.14
N SER A 137 1.27 3.46 3.95
CA SER A 137 0.55 2.20 3.66
C SER A 137 0.00 1.62 4.96
N PRO A 138 -1.31 1.32 5.03
CA PRO A 138 -1.85 0.53 6.13
C PRO A 138 -1.37 -0.93 6.04
N LEU A 139 -1.45 -1.66 7.15
CA LEU A 139 -1.30 -3.11 7.18
C LEU A 139 -2.65 -3.74 6.82
N SER A 140 -2.67 -4.79 6.01
CA SER A 140 -3.92 -5.42 5.57
C SER A 140 -4.06 -6.87 6.05
N ILE A 141 -5.32 -7.32 6.13
CA ILE A 141 -5.69 -8.73 6.24
C ILE A 141 -6.58 -9.03 5.03
N PRO A 142 -6.00 -9.44 3.88
CA PRO A 142 -6.74 -9.62 2.64
C PRO A 142 -7.91 -10.62 2.73
N GLN A 143 -7.79 -11.62 3.61
CA GLN A 143 -8.80 -12.66 3.85
C GLN A 143 -10.03 -12.13 4.60
N LEU A 144 -9.89 -10.99 5.30
CA LEU A 144 -11.02 -10.25 5.87
C LEU A 144 -11.44 -9.08 4.98
N GLY A 145 -10.54 -8.62 4.10
CA GLY A 145 -10.72 -7.44 3.26
C GLY A 145 -10.66 -6.13 4.04
N ILE A 146 -9.80 -6.05 5.07
CA ILE A 146 -9.57 -4.84 5.86
C ILE A 146 -8.12 -4.39 5.75
N ALA A 147 -7.93 -3.08 5.82
CA ALA A 147 -6.63 -2.48 6.05
C ALA A 147 -6.71 -1.52 7.24
N PHE A 148 -5.75 -1.58 8.14
CA PHE A 148 -5.69 -0.82 9.37
C PHE A 148 -4.33 -0.18 9.60
N ARG A 149 -4.33 0.88 10.41
CA ARG A 149 -3.12 1.59 10.80
C ARG A 149 -2.45 0.92 11.99
N VAL A 150 -1.14 1.04 12.07
CA VAL A 150 -0.38 0.72 13.29
C VAL A 150 0.20 2.03 13.81
N GLU A 151 -0.25 2.45 14.99
CA GLU A 151 0.20 3.71 15.60
C GLU A 151 1.68 3.58 16.01
N ASN A 152 2.40 4.70 16.02
CA ASN A 152 3.78 4.78 16.50
C ASN A 152 3.87 4.84 18.04
N THR A 153 2.76 4.62 18.74
CA THR A 153 2.70 4.63 20.20
C THR A 153 3.01 3.24 20.73
N ILE A 154 4.00 3.14 21.62
CA ILE A 154 4.35 1.89 22.30
C ILE A 154 3.29 1.59 23.37
N LEU A 155 2.62 0.44 23.28
CA LEU A 155 1.57 0.03 24.22
C LEU A 155 2.12 -0.89 25.32
N SER A 156 3.08 -1.75 24.98
CA SER A 156 3.82 -2.55 25.95
C SER A 156 5.21 -2.90 25.41
N ILE A 157 6.12 -3.27 26.31
CA ILE A 157 7.48 -3.68 25.95
C ILE A 157 7.75 -5.03 26.61
N LYS A 158 8.23 -6.00 25.83
CA LYS A 158 8.63 -7.31 26.32
C LYS A 158 9.84 -7.16 27.26
N GLU A 159 9.83 -7.85 28.39
CA GLU A 159 10.96 -7.84 29.32
C GLU A 159 12.22 -8.40 28.68
N LYS A 160 13.38 -7.80 29.01
CA LYS A 160 14.70 -8.13 28.45
C LYS A 160 14.74 -8.08 26.93
N SER A 161 13.91 -7.23 26.34
CA SER A 161 13.93 -7.01 24.89
C SER A 161 14.95 -5.95 24.49
N PRO A 162 15.44 -5.98 23.23
CA PRO A 162 16.33 -4.95 22.71
C PRO A 162 15.79 -3.53 22.87
N ALA A 163 14.47 -3.33 22.71
CA ALA A 163 13.86 -2.03 22.91
C ALA A 163 13.88 -1.56 24.38
N GLN A 164 13.69 -2.48 25.33
CA GLN A 164 13.79 -2.14 26.75
C GLN A 164 15.22 -1.73 27.12
N GLU A 165 16.21 -2.48 26.66
CA GLU A 165 17.64 -2.18 26.88
C GLU A 165 18.05 -0.85 26.25
N ALA A 166 17.45 -0.49 25.12
CA ALA A 166 17.66 0.79 24.46
C ALA A 166 16.98 2.00 25.15
N GLY A 167 16.18 1.75 26.21
CA GLY A 167 15.54 2.79 27.01
C GLY A 167 14.17 3.24 26.51
N ALA A 168 13.51 2.46 25.65
CA ALA A 168 12.12 2.70 25.26
C ALA A 168 11.18 2.56 26.49
N LYS A 169 10.14 3.38 26.55
CA LYS A 169 9.12 3.32 27.60
C LYS A 169 7.71 3.17 27.01
N ILE A 170 6.82 2.61 27.82
CA ILE A 170 5.40 2.52 27.49
C ILE A 170 4.85 3.94 27.29
N PHE A 171 4.00 4.11 26.27
CA PHE A 171 3.42 5.37 25.80
C PHE A 171 4.40 6.36 25.16
N ASP A 172 5.66 5.98 24.92
CA ASP A 172 6.52 6.75 24.02
C ASP A 172 5.90 6.76 22.61
N VAL A 173 5.86 7.93 21.98
CA VAL A 173 5.40 8.12 20.60
C VAL A 173 6.63 8.26 19.70
N ILE A 174 6.84 7.30 18.80
CA ILE A 174 7.99 7.32 17.90
C ILE A 174 7.75 8.34 16.80
N GLU A 175 8.63 9.34 16.70
CA GLU A 175 8.50 10.42 15.73
C GLU A 175 9.52 10.35 14.60
N GLN A 176 10.72 9.83 14.89
CA GLN A 176 11.76 9.65 13.87
C GLN A 176 12.46 8.31 14.04
N ALA A 177 12.88 7.75 12.91
CA ALA A 177 13.69 6.54 12.87
C ALA A 177 14.83 6.68 11.87
N ARG A 178 15.94 6.01 12.13
CA ARG A 178 17.01 5.75 11.16
C ARG A 178 17.44 4.30 11.26
N PHE A 179 17.97 3.77 10.15
CA PHE A 179 18.36 2.38 10.02
C PHE A 179 19.86 2.29 9.76
N ALA A 180 20.49 1.28 10.33
CA ALA A 180 21.87 0.95 10.00
C ALA A 180 21.89 0.05 8.75
N ARG A 181 22.87 0.27 7.89
CA ARG A 181 23.14 -0.55 6.71
C ARG A 181 24.64 -0.74 6.51
N ILE A 182 25.00 -1.70 5.67
CA ILE A 182 26.38 -1.88 5.24
C ILE A 182 26.62 -1.04 3.98
N ASP A 183 27.65 -0.21 3.97
CA ASP A 183 28.13 0.42 2.75
C ASP A 183 28.83 -0.65 1.88
N ARG A 184 28.30 -0.91 0.69
CA ARG A 184 28.81 -1.97 -0.20
C ARG A 184 30.23 -1.70 -0.74
N LYS A 185 30.70 -0.45 -0.72
CA LYS A 185 32.05 -0.10 -1.21
C LYS A 185 33.10 -0.23 -0.11
N THR A 186 32.78 0.25 1.09
CA THR A 186 33.73 0.25 2.22
C THR A 186 33.55 -0.94 3.16
N ASN A 187 32.45 -1.69 3.04
CA ASN A 187 32.05 -2.78 3.92
C ASN A 187 31.95 -2.37 5.40
N THR A 188 31.49 -1.14 5.68
CA THR A 188 31.35 -0.58 7.03
C THR A 188 29.90 -0.27 7.36
N GLU A 189 29.54 -0.33 8.65
CA GLU A 189 28.24 0.13 9.13
C GLU A 189 28.12 1.65 8.92
N VAL A 190 27.03 2.07 8.30
CA VAL A 190 26.64 3.46 8.15
C VAL A 190 25.17 3.63 8.48
N TRP A 191 24.81 4.80 8.96
CA TRP A 191 23.43 5.14 9.32
C TRP A 191 22.77 5.95 8.22
N ASP A 192 21.54 5.60 7.91
CA ASP A 192 20.68 6.44 7.08
C ASP A 192 20.37 7.77 7.81
N LYS A 193 19.90 8.76 7.04
CA LYS A 193 19.37 10.00 7.62
C LYS A 193 18.14 9.69 8.47
N TRP A 194 17.86 10.56 9.44
CA TRP A 194 16.61 10.49 10.20
C TRP A 194 15.42 10.70 9.28
N THR A 195 14.48 9.75 9.32
CA THR A 195 13.20 9.80 8.62
C THR A 195 12.11 10.11 9.64
N GLU A 196 11.28 11.11 9.36
CA GLU A 196 10.11 11.39 10.18
C GLU A 196 9.01 10.36 9.89
N LEU A 197 8.45 9.78 10.95
CA LEU A 197 7.37 8.79 10.88
C LEU A 197 6.01 9.47 11.13
N LYS A 198 5.70 10.50 10.36
CA LYS A 198 4.45 11.27 10.51
C LYS A 198 3.65 11.30 9.21
N SER A 199 2.34 11.30 9.36
CA SER A 199 1.39 11.55 8.28
C SER A 199 0.52 12.77 8.62
N TRP A 200 -0.14 13.30 7.61
CA TRP A 200 -1.08 14.41 7.76
C TRP A 200 -2.49 13.93 7.42
N ARG A 201 -3.47 14.31 8.26
CA ARG A 201 -4.91 14.13 8.03
C ARG A 201 -5.54 15.51 8.12
N GLY A 202 -5.80 16.13 6.97
CA GLY A 202 -6.09 17.56 6.90
C GLY A 202 -4.94 18.37 7.52
N THR A 203 -5.23 19.13 8.57
CA THR A 203 -4.25 19.94 9.32
C THR A 203 -3.63 19.22 10.51
N GLN A 204 -4.13 18.02 10.87
CA GLN A 204 -3.66 17.29 12.04
C GLN A 204 -2.48 16.38 11.67
N GLN A 205 -1.40 16.49 12.45
CA GLN A 205 -0.28 15.57 12.40
C GLN A 205 -0.64 14.26 13.13
N VAL A 206 -0.39 13.14 12.47
CA VAL A 206 -0.69 11.79 12.96
C VAL A 206 0.57 10.92 12.88
N PHE A 207 0.72 9.98 13.81
CA PHE A 207 1.88 9.09 13.90
C PHE A 207 1.41 7.63 13.79
N ASP A 208 1.22 7.17 12.56
CA ASP A 208 0.54 5.92 12.21
C ASP A 208 1.26 5.11 11.10
N GLN A 209 2.59 5.21 11.06
CA GLN A 209 3.45 4.68 9.99
C GLN A 209 4.36 3.54 10.47
N TRP A 210 4.11 3.00 11.66
CA TRP A 210 4.99 2.00 12.26
C TRP A 210 5.07 0.71 11.44
N ALA A 211 3.98 0.29 10.79
CA ALA A 211 3.98 -0.89 9.93
C ALA A 211 5.04 -0.78 8.81
N PHE A 212 5.19 0.40 8.19
CA PHE A 212 6.24 0.66 7.20
C PHE A 212 7.64 0.65 7.82
N ALA A 213 7.84 1.32 8.95
CA ALA A 213 9.13 1.32 9.63
C ALA A 213 9.58 -0.09 10.03
N TYR A 214 8.63 -0.94 10.42
CA TYR A 214 8.87 -2.34 10.73
C TYR A 214 9.21 -3.16 9.48
N ALA A 215 8.48 -3.00 8.37
CA ALA A 215 8.82 -3.66 7.10
C ALA A 215 10.24 -3.26 6.63
N MET A 216 10.57 -1.97 6.70
CA MET A 216 11.93 -1.48 6.43
C MET A 216 12.98 -2.14 7.33
N LEU A 217 12.67 -2.39 8.61
CA LEU A 217 13.58 -3.08 9.53
C LEU A 217 13.87 -4.52 9.07
N GLN A 218 12.84 -5.25 8.62
CA GLN A 218 12.99 -6.63 8.12
C GLN A 218 13.87 -6.71 6.88
N GLU A 219 13.87 -5.66 6.07
CA GLU A 219 14.63 -5.63 4.82
C GLU A 219 16.10 -5.23 4.97
N ARG A 220 16.53 -4.77 6.15
CA ARG A 220 17.87 -4.21 6.37
C ARG A 220 18.83 -5.30 6.85
N ASP A 221 19.99 -5.40 6.19
CA ASP A 221 21.02 -6.41 6.51
C ASP A 221 21.37 -6.50 8.01
N LEU A 222 21.45 -5.35 8.69
CA LEU A 222 21.84 -5.27 10.10
C LEU A 222 20.66 -5.40 11.07
N HIS A 223 19.42 -5.34 10.59
CA HIS A 223 18.20 -5.34 11.42
C HIS A 223 18.28 -4.42 12.65
N LYS A 224 18.93 -3.26 12.45
CA LYS A 224 19.32 -2.34 13.50
C LYS A 224 18.71 -0.97 13.22
N ILE A 225 17.98 -0.47 14.21
CA ILE A 225 17.19 0.77 14.13
C ILE A 225 17.53 1.67 15.30
N GLN A 226 17.47 2.97 15.10
CA GLN A 226 17.53 3.94 16.18
C GLN A 226 16.35 4.89 16.08
N LEU A 227 15.80 5.24 17.23
CA LEU A 227 14.52 5.93 17.34
C LEU A 227 14.67 7.23 18.13
N LYS A 228 13.89 8.23 17.72
CA LYS A 228 13.60 9.42 18.53
C LYS A 228 12.14 9.42 18.89
N VAL A 229 11.88 9.53 20.19
CA VAL A 229 10.54 9.40 20.75
C VAL A 229 10.13 10.66 21.49
N ARG A 230 8.85 11.02 21.38
CA ARG A 230 8.24 11.99 22.27
C ARG A 230 7.75 11.27 23.52
N ARG A 231 8.24 11.73 24.67
CA ARG A 231 7.90 11.19 25.98
C ARG A 231 7.13 12.21 26.81
N THR A 232 6.06 11.77 27.45
CA THR A 232 5.27 12.62 28.35
C THR A 232 6.16 13.19 29.46
N GLY A 233 6.16 14.51 29.59
CA GLY A 233 6.97 15.23 30.58
C GLY A 233 8.36 15.65 30.08
N GLU A 234 8.78 15.21 28.90
CA GLU A 234 10.03 15.69 28.26
C GLU A 234 9.70 16.66 27.12
N PRO A 235 10.29 17.89 27.10
CA PRO A 235 9.95 18.89 26.09
C PRO A 235 10.55 18.61 24.72
N ASN A 236 11.64 17.83 24.66
CA ASN A 236 12.36 17.49 23.44
C ASN A 236 12.22 16.00 23.13
N LEU A 237 12.50 15.63 21.88
CA LEU A 237 12.58 14.22 21.51
C LEU A 237 13.76 13.54 22.21
N VAL A 238 13.49 12.36 22.77
CA VAL A 238 14.48 11.49 23.40
C VAL A 238 15.06 10.57 22.34
N GLU A 239 16.37 10.65 22.12
CA GLU A 239 17.08 9.71 21.24
C GLU A 239 17.40 8.44 22.04
N LEU A 240 16.83 7.32 21.62
CA LEU A 240 17.09 6.00 22.22
C LEU A 240 18.44 5.45 21.76
N ALA A 241 18.99 4.50 22.51
CA ALA A 241 20.15 3.75 22.03
C ALA A 241 19.78 2.90 20.79
N PRO A 242 20.74 2.53 19.93
CA PRO A 242 20.48 1.64 18.81
C PRO A 242 19.91 0.29 19.26
N ILE A 243 18.78 -0.08 18.65
CA ILE A 243 18.07 -1.34 18.88
C ILE A 243 18.52 -2.32 17.80
N VAL A 244 19.13 -3.42 18.19
CA VAL A 244 19.40 -4.56 17.29
C VAL A 244 18.26 -5.55 17.48
N ALA A 245 17.42 -5.72 16.45
CA ALA A 245 16.30 -6.65 16.53
C ALA A 245 16.79 -8.10 16.59
N THR A 246 16.01 -8.96 17.24
CA THR A 246 16.32 -10.37 17.45
C THR A 246 15.28 -11.26 16.79
N GLN A 247 15.67 -12.43 16.31
CA GLN A 247 14.73 -13.38 15.70
C GLN A 247 13.66 -13.84 16.70
N ASP A 248 12.39 -13.73 16.31
CA ASP A 248 11.27 -14.32 17.05
C ASP A 248 10.94 -15.71 16.51
N GLN A 249 11.40 -16.75 17.22
CA GLN A 249 11.17 -18.15 16.85
C GLN A 249 9.69 -18.55 16.81
N ALA A 250 8.80 -17.80 17.48
CA ALA A 250 7.36 -18.05 17.41
C ALA A 250 6.71 -17.55 16.11
N TRP A 251 7.44 -16.73 15.35
CA TRP A 251 6.95 -15.99 14.18
C TRP A 251 7.85 -16.22 12.94
N PRO A 252 7.73 -17.42 12.31
CA PRO A 252 8.48 -17.73 11.10
C PRO A 252 8.12 -16.78 9.96
N SER A 253 9.12 -16.41 9.13
CA SER A 253 8.88 -15.66 7.89
C SER A 253 8.40 -16.63 6.81
N PRO A 254 7.25 -16.36 6.16
CA PRO A 254 6.72 -17.20 5.08
C PRO A 254 7.66 -17.29 3.87
N GLU A 255 8.46 -16.26 3.64
CA GLU A 255 9.43 -16.16 2.54
C GLU A 255 10.70 -16.98 2.80
N LEU A 256 10.87 -17.55 3.99
CA LEU A 256 12.09 -18.26 4.41
C LEU A 256 13.35 -17.38 4.27
N GLY A 257 13.20 -16.06 4.39
CA GLY A 257 14.28 -15.09 4.17
C GLY A 257 14.70 -14.94 2.70
N LEU A 258 13.95 -15.55 1.77
CA LEU A 258 14.17 -15.38 0.33
C LEU A 258 13.42 -14.15 -0.15
N ARG A 259 14.17 -13.07 -0.36
CA ARG A 259 13.62 -11.89 -1.00
C ARG A 259 13.70 -12.04 -2.51
N LEU A 260 12.58 -12.37 -3.14
CA LEU A 260 12.43 -12.35 -4.60
C LEU A 260 12.29 -10.90 -5.06
N ILE A 261 13.41 -10.18 -5.05
CA ILE A 261 13.47 -8.83 -5.61
C ILE A 261 13.31 -8.91 -7.13
N SER A 262 12.53 -7.99 -7.69
CA SER A 262 12.50 -7.80 -9.13
C SER A 262 13.91 -7.49 -9.62
N ASP A 263 14.37 -8.25 -10.60
CA ASP A 263 15.66 -8.01 -11.24
C ASP A 263 15.53 -6.79 -12.15
N PHE A 264 16.21 -5.71 -11.79
CA PHE A 264 16.24 -4.49 -12.58
C PHE A 264 17.48 -4.51 -13.46
N VAL A 265 17.29 -4.88 -14.72
CA VAL A 265 18.35 -4.83 -15.72
C VAL A 265 18.26 -3.50 -16.45
N MET A 266 19.34 -2.72 -16.41
CA MET A 266 19.45 -1.50 -17.22
C MET A 266 19.49 -1.90 -18.70
N GLN A 267 18.44 -1.56 -19.44
CA GLN A 267 18.41 -1.71 -20.89
C GLN A 267 19.06 -0.49 -21.51
N LYS A 268 20.26 -0.68 -22.07
CA LYS A 268 20.98 0.36 -22.80
C LYS A 268 20.91 0.02 -24.28
N ALA A 269 20.39 0.95 -25.08
CA ALA A 269 20.43 0.82 -26.52
C ALA A 269 21.86 1.01 -27.02
N ASP A 270 22.32 0.12 -27.89
CA ASP A 270 23.62 0.17 -28.54
C ASP A 270 23.60 1.07 -29.80
N SER A 271 22.40 1.39 -30.31
CA SER A 271 22.21 2.27 -31.47
C SER A 271 21.00 3.19 -31.34
N ILE A 272 20.96 4.24 -32.17
CA ILE A 272 19.80 5.15 -32.25
C ILE A 272 18.53 4.40 -32.68
N VAL A 273 18.65 3.41 -33.58
CA VAL A 273 17.50 2.63 -34.06
C VAL A 273 16.91 1.80 -32.93
N GLU A 274 17.75 1.13 -32.15
CA GLU A 274 17.33 0.37 -30.99
C GLU A 274 16.71 1.27 -29.91
N ALA A 275 17.25 2.47 -29.70
CA ALA A 275 16.65 3.45 -28.78
C ALA A 275 15.23 3.85 -29.21
N VAL A 276 15.00 4.05 -30.51
CA VAL A 276 13.66 4.32 -31.06
C VAL A 276 12.74 3.10 -30.90
N GLU A 277 13.25 1.89 -31.10
CA GLU A 277 12.49 0.65 -30.90
C GLU A 277 12.06 0.49 -29.43
N PHE A 278 12.98 0.70 -28.47
CA PHE A 278 12.67 0.68 -27.04
C PHE A 278 11.61 1.72 -26.69
N GLY A 279 11.79 2.97 -27.12
CA GLY A 279 10.82 4.03 -26.89
C GLY A 279 9.44 3.73 -27.48
N THR A 280 9.39 3.11 -28.67
CA THR A 280 8.13 2.70 -29.32
C THR A 280 7.45 1.59 -28.53
N ASN A 281 8.19 0.55 -28.15
CA ASN A 281 7.66 -0.57 -27.36
C ASN A 281 7.12 -0.10 -26.00
N ASP A 282 7.84 0.79 -25.32
CA ASP A 282 7.40 1.33 -24.04
C ASP A 282 6.20 2.28 -24.18
N THR A 283 6.12 3.03 -25.29
CA THR A 283 4.94 3.82 -25.63
C THR A 283 3.72 2.92 -25.82
N ILE A 284 3.84 1.82 -26.58
CA ILE A 284 2.73 0.87 -26.80
C ILE A 284 2.29 0.20 -25.49
N LYS A 285 3.24 -0.24 -24.66
CA LYS A 285 2.94 -0.81 -23.33
C LYS A 285 2.21 0.20 -22.45
N SER A 286 2.65 1.46 -22.46
CA SER A 286 2.04 2.55 -21.70
C SER A 286 0.61 2.82 -22.15
N ILE A 287 0.37 2.90 -23.47
CA ILE A 287 -0.98 3.03 -24.04
C ILE A 287 -1.89 1.88 -23.59
N ARG A 288 -1.43 0.62 -23.69
CA ARG A 288 -2.20 -0.55 -23.25
C ARG A 288 -2.56 -0.46 -21.76
N SER A 289 -1.59 -0.08 -20.93
CA SER A 289 -1.79 0.06 -19.48
C SER A 289 -2.80 1.18 -19.16
N MET A 290 -2.77 2.30 -19.88
CA MET A 290 -3.74 3.39 -19.73
C MET A 290 -5.18 2.93 -20.04
N TYR A 291 -5.39 2.18 -21.13
CA TYR A 291 -6.71 1.61 -21.44
C TYR A 291 -7.17 0.59 -20.39
N GLN A 292 -6.26 -0.26 -19.89
CA GLN A 292 -6.57 -1.22 -18.82
C GLN A 292 -6.96 -0.51 -17.51
N ASN A 293 -6.27 0.57 -17.17
CA ASN A 293 -6.60 1.39 -16.00
C ASN A 293 -7.97 2.05 -16.18
N LEU A 294 -8.28 2.60 -17.35
CA LEU A 294 -9.60 3.18 -17.63
C LEU A 294 -10.73 2.13 -17.53
N ALA A 295 -10.52 0.94 -18.07
CA ALA A 295 -11.48 -0.16 -17.94
C ALA A 295 -11.64 -0.64 -16.48
N SER A 296 -10.54 -0.64 -15.71
CA SER A 296 -10.54 -1.02 -14.30
C SER A 296 -11.24 0.02 -13.41
N LEU A 297 -11.14 1.31 -13.77
CA LEU A 297 -11.89 2.40 -13.15
C LEU A 297 -13.40 2.26 -13.44
N MET A 298 -13.79 2.03 -14.70
CA MET A 298 -15.20 1.86 -15.06
C MET A 298 -15.83 0.60 -14.44
N SER A 299 -15.05 -0.47 -14.25
CA SER A 299 -15.50 -1.68 -13.57
C SER A 299 -15.46 -1.61 -12.03
N GLY A 300 -14.99 -0.50 -11.45
CA GLY A 300 -14.90 -0.31 -10.00
C GLY A 300 -13.83 -1.16 -9.32
N ARG A 301 -12.88 -1.73 -10.07
CA ARG A 301 -11.73 -2.47 -9.52
C ARG A 301 -10.68 -1.53 -8.93
N ILE A 302 -10.60 -0.32 -9.47
CA ILE A 302 -9.76 0.77 -8.96
C ILE A 302 -10.69 1.85 -8.38
N SER A 303 -10.37 2.35 -7.19
CA SER A 303 -11.13 3.44 -6.56
C SER A 303 -11.04 4.71 -7.40
N THR A 304 -12.14 5.43 -7.58
CA THR A 304 -12.14 6.76 -8.20
C THR A 304 -11.28 7.77 -7.43
N ASP A 305 -11.01 7.51 -6.15
CA ASP A 305 -10.11 8.33 -5.34
C ASP A 305 -8.64 8.22 -5.79
N SER A 306 -8.28 7.32 -6.70
CA SER A 306 -6.94 7.26 -7.28
C SER A 306 -6.76 8.17 -8.49
N LEU A 307 -7.84 8.82 -8.97
CA LEU A 307 -7.75 9.79 -10.06
C LEU A 307 -7.05 11.05 -9.55
N GLY A 308 -5.96 11.45 -10.21
CA GLY A 308 -5.26 12.70 -9.94
C GLY A 308 -5.81 13.82 -10.82
N GLY A 309 -6.17 14.95 -10.22
CA GLY A 309 -6.57 16.15 -10.95
C GLY A 309 -5.42 17.14 -11.18
N PRO A 310 -5.74 18.38 -11.55
CA PRO A 310 -4.76 19.42 -11.87
C PRO A 310 -3.77 19.70 -10.72
N ILE A 311 -4.22 19.58 -9.46
CA ILE A 311 -3.36 19.83 -8.29
C ILE A 311 -2.38 18.68 -8.10
N GLU A 312 -2.83 17.44 -8.26
CA GLU A 312 -1.97 16.25 -8.21
C GLU A 312 -0.92 16.27 -9.34
N ILE A 313 -1.33 16.64 -10.56
CA ILE A 313 -0.41 16.81 -11.70
C ILE A 313 0.65 17.86 -11.39
N ALA A 314 0.26 19.00 -10.81
CA ALA A 314 1.22 20.03 -10.41
C ALA A 314 2.20 19.49 -9.35
N SER A 315 1.70 18.79 -8.32
CA SER A 315 2.54 18.19 -7.28
C SER A 315 3.56 17.20 -7.87
N GLN A 316 3.13 16.32 -8.76
CA GLN A 316 4.03 15.36 -9.41
C GLN A 316 5.02 16.04 -10.36
N THR A 317 4.61 17.12 -11.02
CA THR A 317 5.53 17.95 -11.82
C THR A 317 6.64 18.54 -10.96
N PHE A 318 6.30 19.07 -9.78
CA PHE A 318 7.29 19.60 -8.84
C PHE A 318 8.25 18.51 -8.36
N SER A 319 7.75 17.31 -8.03
CA SER A 319 8.60 16.18 -7.64
C SER A 319 9.52 15.71 -8.79
N ALA A 320 9.01 15.67 -10.02
CA ALA A 320 9.80 15.27 -11.18
C ALA A 320 10.85 16.33 -11.58
N ALA A 321 10.63 17.60 -11.25
CA ALA A 321 11.55 18.70 -11.58
C ALA A 321 12.90 18.62 -10.84
N GLU A 322 13.03 17.75 -9.83
CA GLU A 322 14.31 17.49 -9.15
C GLU A 322 15.33 16.80 -10.08
N ASP A 323 14.86 16.10 -11.12
CA ASP A 323 15.69 15.45 -12.15
C ASP A 323 15.20 15.84 -13.56
N PRO A 324 15.99 16.56 -14.37
CA PRO A 324 15.61 16.95 -15.72
C PRO A 324 15.19 15.77 -16.62
N PHE A 325 15.78 14.59 -16.45
CA PHE A 325 15.41 13.41 -17.23
C PHE A 325 14.05 12.86 -16.78
N ALA A 326 13.82 12.79 -15.46
CA ALA A 326 12.51 12.43 -14.92
C ALA A 326 11.42 13.40 -15.37
N LEU A 327 11.71 14.70 -15.44
CA LEU A 327 10.78 15.70 -15.94
C LEU A 327 10.41 15.49 -17.42
N ILE A 328 11.39 15.19 -18.29
CA ILE A 328 11.12 14.89 -19.71
C ILE A 328 10.23 13.65 -19.84
N LEU A 329 10.53 12.59 -19.09
CA LEU A 329 9.72 11.37 -19.08
C LEU A 329 8.30 11.63 -18.55
N PHE A 330 8.16 12.46 -17.51
CA PHE A 330 6.86 12.87 -16.97
C PHE A 330 6.05 13.67 -18.00
N LEU A 331 6.67 14.64 -18.69
CA LEU A 331 6.03 15.37 -19.79
C LEU A 331 5.59 14.44 -20.94
N GLY A 332 6.42 13.44 -21.27
CA GLY A 332 6.10 12.40 -22.23
C GLY A 332 4.86 11.59 -21.81
N MET A 333 4.80 11.19 -20.54
CA MET A 333 3.64 10.49 -19.96
C MET A 333 2.37 11.34 -20.03
N ILE A 334 2.44 12.64 -19.68
CA ILE A 334 1.29 13.57 -19.80
C ILE A 334 0.84 13.70 -21.26
N SER A 335 1.78 13.85 -22.19
CA SER A 335 1.48 13.94 -23.62
C SER A 335 0.81 12.68 -24.13
N LEU A 336 1.27 11.50 -23.69
CA LEU A 336 0.67 10.22 -24.03
C LEU A 336 -0.73 10.06 -23.44
N ASN A 337 -0.96 10.48 -22.20
CA ASN A 337 -2.28 10.50 -21.57
C ASN A 337 -3.26 11.37 -22.37
N LEU A 338 -2.85 12.58 -22.77
CA LEU A 338 -3.67 13.47 -23.61
C LEU A 338 -3.98 12.83 -24.96
N ALA A 339 -3.01 12.17 -25.59
CA ALA A 339 -3.24 11.42 -26.83
C ALA A 339 -4.29 10.32 -26.61
N VAL A 340 -4.11 9.45 -25.61
CA VAL A 340 -5.05 8.34 -25.32
C VAL A 340 -6.46 8.87 -25.02
N VAL A 341 -6.58 9.93 -24.22
CA VAL A 341 -7.88 10.56 -23.92
C VAL A 341 -8.51 11.13 -25.18
N ASN A 342 -7.74 11.84 -26.01
CA ASN A 342 -8.25 12.42 -27.26
C ASN A 342 -8.69 11.35 -28.27
N PHE A 343 -8.11 10.15 -28.24
CA PHE A 343 -8.52 9.01 -29.06
C PHE A 343 -9.80 8.30 -28.57
N LEU A 344 -10.33 8.66 -27.39
CA LEU A 344 -11.58 8.08 -26.92
C LEU A 344 -12.76 8.48 -27.84
N PRO A 345 -13.78 7.61 -27.98
CA PRO A 345 -14.96 7.85 -28.82
C PRO A 345 -15.93 8.86 -28.18
N ILE A 346 -15.43 10.06 -27.87
CA ILE A 346 -16.17 11.16 -27.25
C ILE A 346 -16.35 12.24 -28.32
N PRO A 347 -17.60 12.62 -28.71
CA PRO A 347 -17.89 13.52 -29.84
C PRO A 347 -17.25 14.93 -29.84
N MET A 348 -16.65 15.34 -28.72
CA MET A 348 -15.90 16.61 -28.61
C MET A 348 -14.40 16.43 -28.90
N LEU A 349 -13.88 15.21 -28.78
CA LEU A 349 -12.48 14.86 -28.96
C LEU A 349 -12.24 14.32 -30.38
N ASP A 350 -10.98 14.25 -30.79
CA ASP A 350 -10.57 13.75 -32.11
C ASP A 350 -11.09 12.33 -32.40
N GLY A 351 -11.14 11.47 -31.39
CA GLY A 351 -11.73 10.12 -31.49
C GLY A 351 -13.24 10.14 -31.76
N GLY A 352 -13.96 11.17 -31.32
CA GLY A 352 -15.36 11.39 -31.67
C GLY A 352 -15.57 11.65 -33.16
N HIS A 353 -14.72 12.47 -33.77
CA HIS A 353 -14.72 12.68 -35.21
C HIS A 353 -14.44 11.38 -35.98
N MET A 354 -13.50 10.56 -35.48
CA MET A 354 -13.24 9.24 -36.06
C MET A 354 -14.48 8.34 -36.02
N VAL A 355 -15.26 8.36 -34.94
CA VAL A 355 -16.54 7.62 -34.85
C VAL A 355 -17.54 8.12 -35.89
N PHE A 356 -17.65 9.43 -36.12
CA PHE A 356 -18.53 9.96 -37.16
C PHE A 356 -18.10 9.54 -38.57
N LEU A 357 -16.80 9.53 -38.85
CA LEU A 357 -16.27 9.05 -40.13
C LEU A 357 -16.53 7.56 -40.34
N ILE A 358 -16.37 6.74 -39.30
CA ILE A 358 -16.70 5.30 -39.36
C ILE A 358 -18.20 5.13 -39.60
N TYR A 359 -19.03 5.88 -38.89
CA TYR A 359 -20.49 5.88 -39.05
C TYR A 359 -20.90 6.28 -40.47
N GLU A 360 -20.32 7.35 -41.02
CA GLU A 360 -20.57 7.80 -42.39
C GLU A 360 -20.13 6.76 -43.42
N LYS A 361 -18.97 6.10 -43.21
CA LYS A 361 -18.50 5.01 -44.07
C LYS A 361 -19.46 3.82 -44.09
N LEU A 362 -20.07 3.49 -42.95
CA LEU A 362 -21.05 2.41 -42.85
C LEU A 362 -22.42 2.79 -43.43
N ARG A 363 -22.86 4.04 -43.24
CA ARG A 363 -24.17 4.53 -43.68
C ARG A 363 -24.18 5.04 -45.13
N GLY A 364 -23.01 5.35 -45.69
CA GLY A 364 -22.82 5.95 -47.01
C GLY A 364 -23.32 7.40 -47.12
N LYS A 365 -23.66 8.04 -45.99
CA LYS A 365 -24.16 9.43 -45.92
C LYS A 365 -23.65 10.09 -44.63
N PRO A 366 -23.35 11.40 -44.65
CA PRO A 366 -22.90 12.11 -43.47
C PRO A 366 -23.97 12.13 -42.38
N ALA A 367 -23.54 12.21 -41.12
CA ALA A 367 -24.44 12.48 -40.01
C ALA A 367 -25.06 13.87 -40.20
N SER A 368 -26.34 14.03 -39.90
CA SER A 368 -26.99 15.35 -39.96
C SER A 368 -26.36 16.30 -38.95
N ASP A 369 -26.23 17.58 -39.30
CA ASP A 369 -25.65 18.62 -38.44
C ASP A 369 -26.25 18.65 -37.02
N ALA A 370 -27.56 18.42 -36.90
CA ALA A 370 -28.24 18.35 -35.61
C ALA A 370 -27.73 17.21 -34.71
N VAL A 371 -27.43 16.04 -35.30
CA VAL A 371 -26.89 14.88 -34.57
C VAL A 371 -25.45 15.15 -34.15
N MET A 372 -24.63 15.70 -35.05
CA MET A 372 -23.24 16.04 -34.73
C MET A 372 -23.20 17.09 -33.62
N ALA A 373 -23.95 18.19 -33.74
CA ALA A 373 -24.01 19.24 -32.73
C ALA A 373 -24.49 18.70 -31.37
N THR A 374 -25.58 17.92 -31.35
CA THR A 374 -26.11 17.35 -30.11
C THR A 374 -25.09 16.43 -29.44
N ALA A 375 -24.44 15.56 -30.21
CA ALA A 375 -23.43 14.66 -29.72
C ALA A 375 -22.20 15.42 -29.18
N THR A 376 -21.72 16.46 -29.88
CA THR A 376 -20.61 17.31 -29.44
C THR A 376 -20.94 18.03 -28.14
N TYR A 377 -22.13 18.64 -28.01
CA TYR A 377 -22.55 19.28 -26.76
C TYR A 377 -22.71 18.29 -25.60
N LEU A 378 -23.21 17.08 -25.87
CA LEU A 378 -23.28 16.02 -24.88
C LEU A 378 -21.87 15.58 -24.44
N GLY A 379 -20.95 15.40 -25.39
CA GLY A 379 -19.56 15.09 -25.12
C GLY A 379 -18.88 16.17 -24.27
N LEU A 380 -19.08 17.44 -24.62
CA LEU A 380 -18.61 18.59 -23.84
C LEU A 380 -19.16 18.57 -22.41
N ALA A 381 -20.46 18.34 -22.24
CA ALA A 381 -21.07 18.27 -20.91
C ALA A 381 -20.46 17.14 -20.06
N ILE A 382 -20.20 15.97 -20.66
CA ILE A 382 -19.55 14.84 -19.98
C ILE A 382 -18.12 15.21 -19.56
N VAL A 383 -17.31 15.78 -20.46
CA VAL A 383 -15.93 16.17 -20.18
C VAL A 383 -15.86 17.24 -19.08
N LEU A 384 -16.69 18.28 -19.17
CA LEU A 384 -16.76 19.33 -18.14
C LEU A 384 -17.21 18.77 -16.78
N SER A 385 -18.19 17.87 -16.77
CA SER A 385 -18.66 17.22 -15.55
C SER A 385 -17.56 16.38 -14.90
N LEU A 386 -16.81 15.62 -15.71
CA LEU A 386 -15.66 14.85 -15.24
C LEU A 386 -14.56 15.76 -14.69
N MET A 387 -14.26 16.87 -15.38
CA MET A 387 -13.27 17.84 -14.93
C MET A 387 -13.66 18.45 -13.58
N ALA A 388 -14.92 18.86 -13.41
CA ALA A 388 -15.44 19.36 -12.14
C ALA A 388 -15.39 18.28 -11.03
N PHE A 389 -15.73 17.04 -11.35
CA PHE A 389 -15.67 15.92 -10.42
C PHE A 389 -14.24 15.63 -9.93
N VAL A 390 -13.27 15.55 -10.85
CA VAL A 390 -11.86 15.30 -10.50
C VAL A 390 -11.29 16.48 -9.70
N PHE A 391 -11.65 17.72 -10.05
CA PHE A 391 -11.26 18.90 -9.28
C PHE A 391 -11.84 18.88 -7.85
N TYR A 392 -13.10 18.45 -7.69
CA TYR A 392 -13.70 18.24 -6.38
C TYR A 392 -12.95 17.16 -5.57
N LEU A 393 -12.56 16.05 -6.20
CA LEU A 393 -11.77 15.01 -5.55
C LEU A 393 -10.40 15.53 -5.07
N ASP A 394 -9.73 16.35 -5.87
CA ASP A 394 -8.45 16.98 -5.50
C ASP A 394 -8.60 17.88 -4.26
N ILE A 395 -9.63 18.75 -4.25
CA ILE A 395 -9.92 19.62 -3.09
C ILE A 395 -10.25 18.79 -1.87
N LYS A 396 -11.13 17.79 -2.02
CA LYS A 396 -11.53 16.90 -0.94
C LYS A 396 -10.30 16.24 -0.33
N ARG A 397 -9.45 15.59 -1.14
CA ARG A 397 -8.25 14.89 -0.68
C ARG A 397 -7.26 15.79 0.05
N ARG A 398 -7.14 17.06 -0.35
CA ARG A 398 -6.13 17.97 0.19
C ARG A 398 -6.59 18.69 1.46
N PHE A 399 -7.87 19.02 1.56
CA PHE A 399 -8.39 19.91 2.61
C PHE A 399 -9.31 19.23 3.62
N PHE A 400 -9.85 18.05 3.29
CA PHE A 400 -10.82 17.31 4.11
C PHE A 400 -10.34 15.87 4.32
#